data_AF-A0A2M8PDT9-F1
#
_entry.id   AF-A0A2M8PDT9-F1
#
_cell.length_a   1.000
_cell.length_b   1.000
_cell.length_c   1.000
_cell.angle_alpha   90.00
_cell.angle_beta   90.00
_cell.angle_gamma   90.00
#
_symmetry.space_group_name_H-M   'P 1'
#
loop_
_entity.id
_entity.type
_entity.pdbx_description
1 polymer ?
#
loop_
_entity_poly.entity_id
_entity_poly.type
_entity_poly.pdbx_seq_one_letter_code
_entity_poly.pdbx_strand_id
1 'polypeptide(L)'
;MPEYISRPPRIQPELPSGEVKIPQPPTPSSTSAQQMLITVAIPLITILGYVLVSGVGGRGANALFILPMALSVIATSVLSVYQFLRERRLDKERREAYARLLVEMRREMLASHDKQRAFYIHNNPDMDTIMAMVGGGEGADESRLWERRVDDNDFGAIRLGMGSMPSTVVYRIDAQDVTAPQMPDAKRLAEDSEIVHNIPITITLRPRLGEDDPS
;
A
#
# COMPACT_ATOMS: atom_id res chain seq x y z
N MET A 1 -31.81 -52.29 2.75
CA MET A 1 -31.54 -51.60 4.03
C MET A 1 -31.27 -50.14 3.69
N PRO A 2 -31.78 -49.15 4.45
CA PRO A 2 -31.44 -47.75 4.18
C PRO A 2 -29.94 -47.55 4.37
N GLU A 3 -29.29 -46.96 3.38
CA GLU A 3 -27.87 -46.64 3.41
C GLU A 3 -27.66 -45.42 4.30
N TYR A 4 -26.83 -45.56 5.34
CA TYR A 4 -26.61 -44.51 6.32
C TYR A 4 -25.47 -43.61 5.86
N ILE A 5 -25.79 -42.41 5.37
CA ILE A 5 -24.80 -41.45 4.90
C ILE A 5 -24.25 -40.68 6.11
N SER A 6 -22.99 -40.96 6.48
CA SER A 6 -22.26 -40.17 7.47
C SER A 6 -21.89 -38.81 6.89
N ARG A 7 -22.10 -37.72 7.65
CA ARG A 7 -21.77 -36.35 7.24
C ARG A 7 -20.70 -35.78 8.16
N PRO A 8 -19.41 -35.94 7.83
CA PRO A 8 -18.33 -35.42 8.66
C PRO A 8 -18.38 -33.88 8.76
N PRO A 9 -17.72 -33.28 9.76
CA PRO A 9 -17.56 -31.83 9.84
C PRO A 9 -16.86 -31.27 8.59
N ARG A 10 -17.39 -30.16 8.05
CA ARG A 10 -16.87 -29.51 6.85
C ARG A 10 -15.51 -28.87 7.14
N ILE A 11 -14.49 -29.20 6.36
CA ILE A 11 -13.16 -28.59 6.43
C ILE A 11 -13.05 -27.58 5.30
N GLN A 12 -12.96 -26.30 5.65
CA GLN A 12 -12.82 -25.21 4.69
C GLN A 12 -11.49 -24.48 4.90
N PRO A 13 -10.85 -24.01 3.83
CA PRO A 13 -9.79 -23.02 3.95
C PRO A 13 -10.29 -21.78 4.69
N GLU A 14 -9.38 -21.04 5.32
CA GLU A 14 -9.74 -19.76 5.91
C GLU A 14 -9.88 -18.71 4.80
N LEU A 15 -11.00 -17.96 4.82
CA LEU A 15 -11.18 -16.79 3.98
C LEU A 15 -10.57 -15.58 4.71
N PRO A 16 -9.45 -15.01 4.23
CA PRO A 16 -8.90 -13.82 4.85
C PRO A 16 -9.87 -12.65 4.64
N SER A 17 -10.10 -11.87 5.68
CA SER A 17 -10.96 -10.69 5.66
C SER A 17 -10.33 -9.57 6.46
N GLY A 18 -10.55 -8.32 6.03
CA GLY A 18 -10.14 -7.15 6.79
C GLY A 18 -9.73 -5.97 5.94
N GLU A 19 -9.31 -4.92 6.63
CA GLU A 19 -8.84 -3.69 6.02
C GLU A 19 -7.38 -3.43 6.41
N VAL A 20 -6.53 -3.19 5.43
CA VAL A 20 -5.11 -2.88 5.63
C VAL A 20 -4.88 -1.41 5.33
N LYS A 21 -4.35 -0.67 6.30
CA LYS A 21 -4.03 0.75 6.12
C LYS A 21 -2.68 0.91 5.43
N ILE A 22 -2.67 1.61 4.30
CA ILE A 22 -1.45 2.04 3.63
C ILE A 22 -0.94 3.30 4.35
N PRO A 23 0.28 3.28 4.90
CA PRO A 23 0.85 4.44 5.55
C PRO A 23 1.09 5.54 4.53
N GLN A 24 1.02 6.80 4.97
CA GLN A 24 1.21 7.92 4.07
C GLN A 24 2.65 8.00 3.55
N PRO A 25 2.84 8.42 2.29
CA PRO A 25 4.18 8.63 1.74
C PRO A 25 4.91 9.75 2.49
N PRO A 26 6.25 9.68 2.58
CA PRO A 26 7.04 10.75 3.21
C PRO A 26 6.85 12.07 2.46
N THR A 27 6.58 13.15 3.20
CA THR A 27 6.53 14.50 2.63
C THR A 27 7.93 14.94 2.21
N PRO A 28 8.10 15.52 1.01
CA PRO A 28 9.40 16.05 0.61
C PRO A 28 9.81 17.21 1.51
N SER A 29 11.11 17.37 1.79
CA SER A 29 11.62 18.57 2.46
C SER A 29 11.18 19.82 1.70
N SER A 30 10.62 20.81 2.41
CA SER A 30 10.16 22.08 1.84
C SER A 30 11.29 22.98 1.33
N THR A 31 12.55 22.71 1.71
CA THR A 31 13.71 23.51 1.31
C THR A 31 14.02 23.29 -0.18
N SER A 32 13.53 24.21 -1.02
CA SER A 32 13.86 24.20 -2.44
C SER A 32 15.34 24.55 -2.66
N ALA A 33 15.93 24.04 -3.75
CA ALA A 33 17.30 24.40 -4.12
C ALA A 33 17.45 25.92 -4.35
N GLN A 34 16.39 26.59 -4.79
CA GLN A 34 16.33 28.04 -4.95
C GLN A 34 16.39 28.76 -3.60
N GLN A 35 15.66 28.26 -2.60
CA GLN A 35 15.67 28.84 -1.26
C GLN A 35 17.03 28.67 -0.60
N MET A 36 17.68 27.52 -0.78
CA MET A 36 19.07 27.30 -0.36
C MET A 36 20.04 28.28 -1.04
N LEU A 37 19.91 28.48 -2.35
CA LEU A 37 20.74 29.44 -3.09
C LEU A 37 20.56 30.86 -2.54
N ILE A 38 19.34 31.27 -2.24
CA ILE A 38 19.03 32.58 -1.64
C ILE A 38 19.66 32.69 -0.23
N THR A 39 19.50 31.67 0.61
CA THR A 39 20.04 31.64 1.98
C THR A 39 21.57 31.75 2.01
N VAL A 40 22.26 31.21 1.01
CA VAL A 40 23.72 31.29 0.90
C VAL A 40 24.17 32.56 0.17
N ALA A 41 23.48 32.96 -0.91
CA ALA A 41 23.90 34.08 -1.74
C ALA A 41 23.71 35.44 -1.08
N ILE A 42 22.60 35.66 -0.35
CA ILE A 42 22.34 36.96 0.31
C ILE A 42 23.47 37.34 1.28
N PRO A 43 23.86 36.50 2.25
CA PRO A 43 24.95 36.82 3.18
C PRO A 43 26.31 37.05 2.50
N LEU A 44 26.58 36.35 1.39
CA LEU A 44 27.84 36.54 0.65
C LEU A 44 27.85 37.88 -0.10
N ILE A 45 26.72 38.25 -0.73
CA ILE A 45 26.57 39.53 -1.41
C ILE A 45 26.65 40.69 -0.41
N THR A 46 26.08 40.56 0.80
CA THR A 46 26.16 41.61 1.82
C THR A 46 27.58 41.83 2.34
N ILE A 47 28.36 40.77 2.56
CA ILE A 47 29.78 40.90 2.90
C ILE A 47 30.55 41.57 1.76
N LEU A 48 30.35 41.12 0.52
CA LEU A 48 31.05 41.69 -0.63
C LEU A 48 30.74 43.18 -0.80
N GLY A 49 29.46 43.56 -0.65
CA GLY A 49 29.03 44.96 -0.66
C GLY A 49 29.64 45.78 0.49
N TYR A 50 29.69 45.22 1.70
CA TYR A 50 30.31 45.87 2.85
C TYR A 50 31.81 46.11 2.66
N VAL A 51 32.54 45.12 2.13
CA VAL A 51 33.97 45.23 1.84
C VAL A 51 34.24 46.29 0.77
N LEU A 52 33.43 46.35 -0.30
CA LEU A 52 33.56 47.35 -1.36
C LEU A 52 33.31 48.78 -0.84
N VAL A 53 32.23 48.99 -0.09
CA VAL A 53 31.91 50.32 0.49
C VAL A 53 32.98 50.76 1.48
N SER A 54 33.47 49.84 2.32
CA SER A 54 34.49 50.15 3.32
C SER A 54 35.89 50.38 2.72
N GLY A 55 36.18 49.84 1.54
CA GLY A 55 37.43 50.09 0.81
C GLY A 55 37.48 51.44 0.06
N VAL A 56 36.33 51.94 -0.39
CA VAL A 56 36.23 53.19 -1.18
C VAL A 56 35.99 54.43 -0.29
N GLY A 57 35.40 54.27 0.90
CA GLY A 57 34.94 55.37 1.75
C GLY A 57 35.98 56.06 2.67
N GLY A 58 37.27 55.70 2.62
CA GLY A 58 38.35 56.41 3.34
C GLY A 58 38.34 56.37 4.88
N ARG A 59 37.29 55.86 5.52
CA ARG A 59 37.28 55.52 6.96
C ARG A 59 37.70 54.07 7.10
N GLY A 60 38.91 53.84 7.61
CA GLY A 60 39.53 52.52 7.71
C GLY A 60 38.56 51.45 8.15
N ALA A 61 38.33 50.48 7.26
CA ALA A 61 37.68 49.23 7.58
C ALA A 61 38.47 48.60 8.74
N ASN A 62 37.95 48.60 9.95
CA ASN A 62 38.59 47.89 11.05
C ASN A 62 38.53 46.40 10.70
N ALA A 63 39.63 45.85 10.16
CA ALA A 63 39.74 44.45 9.77
C ALA A 63 39.33 43.49 10.90
N LEU A 64 39.48 43.94 12.15
CA LEU A 64 39.01 43.32 13.38
C LEU A 64 37.49 43.02 13.43
N PHE A 65 36.63 43.81 12.76
CA PHE A 65 35.18 43.57 12.70
C PHE A 65 34.75 42.77 11.46
N ILE A 66 35.49 42.87 10.35
CA ILE A 66 35.18 42.14 9.10
C ILE A 66 35.53 40.66 9.21
N LEU A 67 36.69 40.33 9.79
CA LEU A 67 37.16 38.95 9.95
C LEU A 67 36.13 38.04 10.66
N PRO A 68 35.62 38.38 11.86
CA PRO A 68 34.64 37.53 12.54
C PRO A 68 33.30 37.44 11.79
N MET A 69 32.88 38.51 11.11
CA MET A 69 31.65 38.49 10.30
C MET A 69 31.79 37.64 9.03
N ALA A 70 32.93 37.70 8.36
CA ALA A 70 33.21 36.86 7.20
C ALA A 70 33.31 35.37 7.59
N LEU A 71 34.00 35.08 8.70
CA LEU A 71 34.09 33.72 9.24
C LEU A 71 32.72 33.15 9.63
N SER A 72 31.85 33.95 10.25
CA SER A 72 30.53 33.48 10.67
C SER A 72 29.63 33.16 9.47
N VAL A 73 29.66 33.98 8.41
CA VAL A 73 28.89 33.71 7.19
C VAL A 73 29.42 32.48 6.46
N ILE A 74 30.75 32.35 6.30
CA ILE A 74 31.34 31.16 5.68
C ILE A 74 30.95 29.90 6.46
N ALA A 75 31.08 29.94 7.80
CA ALA A 75 30.70 28.81 8.65
C ALA A 75 29.21 28.47 8.51
N THR A 76 28.33 29.47 8.50
CA THR A 76 26.88 29.27 8.34
C THR A 76 26.55 28.72 6.96
N SER A 77 27.15 29.25 5.88
CA SER A 77 26.95 28.75 4.52
C SER A 77 27.38 27.30 4.37
N VAL A 78 28.55 26.92 4.91
CA VAL A 78 29.03 25.53 4.90
C VAL A 78 28.06 24.62 5.64
N LEU A 79 27.59 25.03 6.82
CA LEU A 79 26.60 24.27 7.59
C LEU A 79 25.27 24.12 6.85
N SER A 80 24.75 25.18 6.23
CA SER A 80 23.53 25.13 5.43
C SER A 80 23.65 24.20 4.22
N VAL A 81 24.79 24.23 3.53
CA VAL A 81 25.06 23.30 2.41
C VAL A 81 25.13 21.86 2.89
N TYR A 82 25.83 21.62 4.00
CA TYR A 82 25.92 20.29 4.59
C TYR A 82 24.55 19.76 5.01
N GLN A 83 23.73 20.58 5.67
CA GLN A 83 22.37 20.24 6.08
C GLN A 83 21.50 19.89 4.86
N PHE A 84 21.51 20.72 3.81
CA PHE A 84 20.75 20.45 2.59
C PHE A 84 21.17 19.14 1.91
N LEU A 85 22.47 18.87 1.78
CA LEU A 85 22.95 17.62 1.20
C LEU A 85 22.56 16.40 2.05
N ARG A 86 22.59 16.53 3.37
CA ARG A 86 22.16 15.49 4.31
C ARG A 86 20.65 15.23 4.20
N GLU A 87 19.82 16.28 4.19
CA GLU A 87 18.37 16.19 4.02
C GLU A 87 18.02 15.52 2.69
N ARG A 88 18.68 15.93 1.59
CA ARG A 88 18.52 15.31 0.26
C ARG A 88 18.83 13.81 0.26
N ARG A 89 19.82 13.36 1.03
CA ARG A 89 20.15 11.93 1.17
C ARG A 89 19.09 11.20 1.97
N LEU A 90 18.68 11.74 3.12
CA LEU A 90 17.63 11.17 3.95
C LEU A 90 16.29 11.07 3.20
N ASP A 91 15.93 12.06 2.40
CA ASP A 91 14.71 12.04 1.59
C ASP A 91 14.77 11.02 0.43
N LYS A 92 15.97 10.70 -0.08
CA LYS A 92 16.14 9.57 -1.02
C LYS A 92 15.95 8.25 -0.28
N GLU A 93 16.62 8.07 0.86
CA GLU A 93 16.52 6.85 1.66
C GLU A 93 15.08 6.57 2.12
N ARG A 94 14.35 7.59 2.56
CA ARG A 94 12.93 7.49 2.94
C ARG A 94 12.06 7.06 1.76
N ARG A 95 12.28 7.64 0.58
CA ARG A 95 11.54 7.27 -0.63
C ARG A 95 11.83 5.83 -1.04
N GLU A 96 13.09 5.41 -1.02
CA GLU A 96 13.46 4.03 -1.32
C GLU A 96 12.88 3.03 -0.31
N ALA A 97 12.90 3.38 0.99
CA ALA A 97 12.29 2.57 2.03
C ALA A 97 10.77 2.45 1.83
N TYR A 98 10.09 3.54 1.48
CA TYR A 98 8.66 3.52 1.19
C TYR A 98 8.34 2.70 -0.06
N ALA A 99 9.15 2.80 -1.12
CA ALA A 99 8.98 1.97 -2.30
C ALA A 99 9.12 0.48 -1.97
N ARG A 100 10.11 0.10 -1.13
CA ARG A 100 10.25 -1.28 -0.64
C ARG A 100 9.03 -1.72 0.17
N LEU A 101 8.50 -0.85 1.02
CA LEU A 101 7.28 -1.12 1.79
C LEU A 101 6.09 -1.42 0.87
N LEU A 102 5.85 -0.59 -0.15
CA LEU A 102 4.75 -0.83 -1.10
C LEU A 102 4.90 -2.15 -1.86
N VAL A 103 6.14 -2.56 -2.18
CA VAL A 103 6.40 -3.87 -2.80
C VAL A 103 6.03 -5.01 -1.87
N GLU A 104 6.40 -4.91 -0.58
CA GLU A 104 6.03 -5.93 0.40
C GLU A 104 4.50 -5.99 0.60
N MET A 105 3.84 -4.84 0.75
CA MET A 105 2.39 -4.78 0.86
C MET A 105 1.68 -5.37 -0.37
N ARG A 106 2.19 -5.13 -1.58
CA ARG A 106 1.67 -5.76 -2.80
C ARG A 106 1.82 -7.28 -2.76
N ARG A 107 2.94 -7.78 -2.25
CA ARG A 107 3.17 -9.22 -2.11
C ARG A 107 2.18 -9.84 -1.13
N GLU A 108 1.95 -9.20 0.01
CA GLU A 108 0.96 -9.63 1.02
C GLU A 108 -0.48 -9.59 0.48
N MET A 109 -0.81 -8.55 -0.30
CA MET A 109 -2.10 -8.44 -1.00
C MET A 109 -2.30 -9.61 -1.97
N LEU A 110 -1.31 -9.90 -2.83
CA LEU A 110 -1.38 -11.02 -3.76
C LEU A 110 -1.51 -12.36 -3.04
N ALA A 111 -0.75 -12.58 -1.96
CA ALA A 111 -0.87 -13.78 -1.14
C ALA A 111 -2.26 -13.91 -0.51
N SER A 112 -2.87 -12.80 -0.11
CA SER A 112 -4.25 -12.78 0.40
C SER A 112 -5.27 -13.08 -0.71
N HIS A 113 -5.09 -12.53 -1.91
CA HIS A 113 -5.91 -12.84 -3.08
C HIS A 113 -5.80 -14.32 -3.48
N ASP A 114 -4.62 -14.92 -3.39
CA ASP A 114 -4.42 -16.34 -3.67
C ASP A 114 -5.13 -17.23 -2.64
N LYS A 115 -5.11 -16.85 -1.35
CA LYS A 115 -5.91 -17.54 -0.31
C LYS A 115 -7.41 -17.42 -0.56
N GLN A 116 -7.89 -16.24 -0.93
CA GLN A 116 -9.30 -16.04 -1.32
C GLN A 116 -9.65 -16.93 -2.52
N ARG A 117 -8.80 -16.93 -3.56
CA ARG A 117 -9.00 -17.78 -4.74
C ARG A 117 -9.06 -19.25 -4.37
N ALA A 118 -8.13 -19.73 -3.55
CA ALA A 118 -8.10 -21.11 -3.06
C ALA A 118 -9.38 -21.45 -2.28
N PHE A 119 -9.84 -20.55 -1.40
CA PHE A 119 -11.10 -20.72 -0.67
C PHE A 119 -12.30 -20.88 -1.61
N TYR A 120 -12.48 -19.97 -2.57
CA TYR A 120 -13.62 -20.01 -3.47
C TYR A 120 -13.56 -21.19 -4.46
N ILE A 121 -12.37 -21.55 -4.96
CA ILE A 121 -12.18 -22.74 -5.82
C ILE A 121 -12.48 -24.02 -5.02
N HIS A 122 -12.03 -24.10 -3.78
CA HIS A 122 -12.33 -25.24 -2.90
C HIS A 122 -13.83 -25.39 -2.71
N ASN A 123 -14.54 -24.31 -2.37
CA ASN A 123 -15.97 -24.33 -2.10
C ASN A 123 -16.85 -24.45 -3.36
N ASN A 124 -16.34 -24.00 -4.51
CA ASN A 124 -17.05 -24.02 -5.79
C ASN A 124 -16.15 -24.65 -6.86
N PRO A 125 -15.89 -25.97 -6.78
CA PRO A 125 -15.04 -26.68 -7.72
C PRO A 125 -15.62 -26.64 -9.14
N ASP A 126 -14.78 -26.90 -10.12
CA ASP A 126 -15.18 -27.05 -11.52
C ASP A 126 -15.79 -28.44 -11.77
N MET A 127 -16.41 -28.61 -12.93
CA MET A 127 -17.14 -29.84 -13.26
C MET A 127 -16.24 -31.08 -13.23
N ASP A 128 -15.01 -30.98 -13.73
CA ASP A 128 -14.07 -32.10 -13.78
C ASP A 128 -13.68 -32.56 -12.37
N THR A 129 -13.42 -31.60 -11.46
CA THR A 129 -13.16 -31.92 -10.05
C THR A 129 -14.38 -32.54 -9.37
N ILE A 130 -15.60 -32.04 -9.65
CA ILE A 130 -16.83 -32.65 -9.10
C ILE A 130 -16.98 -34.10 -9.58
N MET A 131 -16.76 -34.37 -10.87
CA MET A 131 -16.83 -35.73 -11.41
C MET A 131 -15.80 -36.66 -10.78
N ALA A 132 -14.59 -36.16 -10.51
CA ALA A 132 -13.55 -36.90 -9.80
C ALA A 132 -13.94 -37.21 -8.35
N MET A 133 -14.55 -36.26 -7.63
CA MET A 133 -15.01 -36.46 -6.24
C MET A 133 -16.07 -37.57 -6.13
N VAL A 134 -16.95 -37.69 -7.12
CA VAL A 134 -18.04 -38.69 -7.14
C VAL A 134 -17.56 -40.08 -7.62
N GLY A 135 -16.53 -40.13 -8.48
CA GLY A 135 -16.20 -41.30 -9.30
C GLY A 135 -15.55 -42.51 -8.61
N GLY A 136 -15.38 -42.52 -7.28
CA GLY A 136 -14.82 -43.67 -6.54
C GLY A 136 -13.36 -44.04 -6.87
N GLY A 137 -12.65 -43.23 -7.66
CA GLY A 137 -11.22 -43.42 -8.00
C GLY A 137 -10.26 -42.74 -7.02
N GLU A 138 -8.99 -42.59 -7.39
CA GLU A 138 -7.94 -41.98 -6.53
C GLU A 138 -8.23 -40.53 -6.09
N GLY A 139 -9.17 -39.84 -6.76
CA GLY A 139 -9.63 -38.49 -6.41
C GLY A 139 -11.00 -38.43 -5.74
N ALA A 140 -11.58 -39.58 -5.38
CA ALA A 140 -12.86 -39.63 -4.71
C ALA A 140 -12.73 -39.10 -3.27
N ASP A 141 -13.60 -38.15 -2.94
CA ASP A 141 -13.66 -37.57 -1.61
C ASP A 141 -15.13 -37.58 -1.14
N GLU A 142 -15.55 -38.76 -0.67
CA GLU A 142 -16.90 -38.97 -0.16
C GLU A 142 -17.24 -38.04 1.01
N SER A 143 -16.23 -37.54 1.73
CA SER A 143 -16.41 -36.64 2.88
C SER A 143 -16.95 -35.27 2.48
N ARG A 144 -16.72 -34.87 1.22
CA ARG A 144 -17.13 -33.58 0.67
C ARG A 144 -18.46 -33.65 -0.08
N LEU A 145 -18.97 -34.85 -0.35
CA LEU A 145 -20.31 -35.02 -0.88
C LEU A 145 -21.32 -34.60 0.19
N TRP A 146 -22.27 -33.75 -0.20
CA TRP A 146 -23.31 -33.24 0.71
C TRP A 146 -22.79 -32.46 1.92
N GLU A 147 -21.61 -31.83 1.81
CA GLU A 147 -20.98 -31.08 2.93
C GLU A 147 -21.72 -29.79 3.30
N ARG A 148 -22.42 -29.17 2.36
CA ARG A 148 -23.10 -27.87 2.52
C ARG A 148 -24.40 -28.04 3.28
N ARG A 149 -24.61 -27.25 4.33
CA ARG A 149 -25.79 -27.31 5.20
C ARG A 149 -26.72 -26.11 4.99
N VAL A 150 -27.97 -26.24 5.40
CA VAL A 150 -29.01 -25.22 5.17
C VAL A 150 -28.64 -23.87 5.81
N ASP A 151 -27.91 -23.91 6.93
CA ASP A 151 -27.36 -22.79 7.69
C ASP A 151 -26.08 -22.17 7.08
N ASP A 152 -25.44 -22.84 6.12
CA ASP A 152 -24.27 -22.27 5.44
C ASP A 152 -24.68 -21.14 4.49
N ASN A 153 -23.89 -20.05 4.48
CA ASN A 153 -24.09 -18.89 3.60
C ASN A 153 -24.04 -19.26 2.11
N ASP A 154 -23.31 -20.31 1.76
CA ASP A 154 -23.14 -20.74 0.38
C ASP A 154 -24.16 -21.82 -0.04
N PHE A 155 -25.00 -22.33 0.86
CA PHE A 155 -25.94 -23.38 0.47
C PHE A 155 -26.97 -22.87 -0.55
N GLY A 156 -27.15 -23.68 -1.60
CA GLY A 156 -27.95 -23.32 -2.77
C GLY A 156 -27.24 -22.36 -3.73
N ALA A 157 -25.94 -22.09 -3.56
CA ALA A 157 -25.14 -21.34 -4.53
C ALA A 157 -24.58 -22.26 -5.62
N ILE A 158 -24.76 -21.87 -6.89
CA ILE A 158 -24.32 -22.64 -8.05
C ILE A 158 -23.26 -21.84 -8.79
N ARG A 159 -22.13 -22.49 -9.09
CA ARG A 159 -21.07 -21.90 -9.92
C ARG A 159 -21.54 -21.75 -11.36
N LEU A 160 -21.36 -20.55 -11.92
CA LEU A 160 -21.66 -20.24 -13.32
C LEU A 160 -20.40 -20.21 -14.20
N GLY A 161 -19.25 -19.84 -13.63
CA GLY A 161 -18.01 -19.67 -14.38
C GLY A 161 -16.92 -19.02 -13.55
N MET A 162 -15.86 -18.56 -14.21
CA MET A 162 -14.79 -17.79 -13.59
C MET A 162 -14.95 -16.31 -13.91
N GLY A 163 -14.64 -15.44 -12.96
CA GLY A 163 -14.60 -14.01 -13.21
C GLY A 163 -13.98 -13.25 -12.05
N SER A 164 -14.53 -12.08 -11.75
CA SER A 164 -13.98 -11.14 -10.77
C SER A 164 -15.02 -10.80 -9.72
N MET A 165 -14.61 -10.74 -8.45
CA MET A 165 -15.47 -10.33 -7.34
C MET A 165 -14.74 -9.33 -6.44
N PRO A 166 -15.48 -8.52 -5.66
CA PRO A 166 -14.88 -7.68 -4.63
C PRO A 166 -14.02 -8.50 -3.67
N SER A 167 -12.83 -7.99 -3.36
CA SER A 167 -11.94 -8.61 -2.38
C SER A 167 -12.50 -8.48 -0.97
N THR A 168 -12.27 -9.51 -0.16
CA THR A 168 -12.58 -9.46 1.27
C THR A 168 -11.46 -8.77 2.08
N VAL A 169 -10.28 -8.58 1.47
CA VAL A 169 -9.14 -7.85 2.04
C VAL A 169 -8.87 -6.61 1.21
N VAL A 170 -9.15 -5.44 1.77
CA VAL A 170 -9.06 -4.16 1.05
C VAL A 170 -8.00 -3.27 1.68
N TYR A 171 -7.20 -2.64 0.84
CA TYR A 171 -6.18 -1.70 1.24
C TYR A 171 -6.70 -0.28 1.11
N ARG A 172 -6.64 0.50 2.19
CA ARG A 172 -7.10 1.90 2.20
C ARG A 172 -5.97 2.86 2.52
N ILE A 173 -6.03 4.03 1.89
CA ILE A 173 -5.12 5.14 2.18
C ILE A 173 -5.92 6.20 2.93
N ASP A 174 -5.38 6.69 4.04
CA ASP A 174 -5.97 7.83 4.73
C ASP A 174 -5.88 9.06 3.82
N ALA A 175 -7.04 9.65 3.52
CA ALA A 175 -7.24 10.71 2.53
C ALA A 175 -6.72 12.09 2.98
N GLN A 176 -5.45 12.19 3.33
CA GLN A 176 -4.76 13.48 3.41
C GLN A 176 -4.18 13.82 2.04
N ASP A 177 -4.44 15.05 1.58
CA ASP A 177 -3.93 15.62 0.32
C ASP A 177 -2.42 15.85 0.38
N VAL A 178 -1.66 14.77 0.54
CA VAL A 178 -0.21 14.80 0.46
C VAL A 178 0.15 14.73 -1.02
N THR A 179 0.60 15.85 -1.59
CA THR A 179 1.18 15.89 -2.93
C THR A 179 2.60 15.29 -2.91
N ALA A 180 2.70 14.01 -2.55
CA ALA A 180 3.96 13.27 -2.59
C ALA A 180 4.12 12.57 -3.94
N PRO A 181 5.35 12.44 -4.47
CA PRO A 181 5.59 11.78 -5.75
C PRO A 181 5.21 10.29 -5.76
N GLN A 182 5.10 9.66 -4.59
CA GLN A 182 4.80 8.23 -4.42
C GLN A 182 3.31 7.95 -4.19
N MET A 183 2.48 9.00 -4.09
CA MET A 183 1.04 8.87 -3.87
C MET A 183 0.32 8.08 -4.99
N PRO A 184 0.66 8.23 -6.28
CA PRO A 184 0.01 7.44 -7.34
C PRO A 184 0.21 5.93 -7.19
N ASP A 185 1.39 5.49 -6.75
CA ASP A 185 1.68 4.07 -6.58
C ASP A 185 0.93 3.47 -5.39
N ALA A 186 0.79 4.24 -4.30
CA ALA A 186 -0.05 3.86 -3.18
C ALA A 186 -1.52 3.75 -3.60
N LYS A 187 -2.05 4.74 -4.35
CA LYS A 187 -3.43 4.72 -4.87
C LYS A 187 -3.70 3.50 -5.75
N ARG A 188 -2.79 3.18 -6.66
CA ARG A 188 -2.89 1.96 -7.47
C ARG A 188 -2.94 0.70 -6.61
N LEU A 189 -2.13 0.61 -5.56
CA LEU A 189 -2.17 -0.54 -4.65
C LEU A 189 -3.53 -0.67 -3.94
N ALA A 190 -4.14 0.46 -3.54
CA ALA A 190 -5.48 0.46 -2.97
C ALA A 190 -6.52 -0.01 -4.00
N GLU A 191 -6.51 0.54 -5.21
CA GLU A 191 -7.41 0.15 -6.30
C GLU A 191 -7.24 -1.34 -6.70
N ASP A 192 -5.99 -1.81 -6.84
CA ASP A 192 -5.65 -3.20 -7.17
C ASP A 192 -6.19 -4.19 -6.12
N SER A 193 -6.36 -3.74 -4.87
CA SER A 193 -6.84 -4.58 -3.78
C SER A 193 -8.36 -4.76 -3.76
N GLU A 194 -9.12 -3.93 -4.48
CA GLU A 194 -10.59 -3.94 -4.41
C GLU A 194 -11.19 -5.15 -5.10
N ILE A 195 -10.53 -5.70 -6.12
CA ILE A 195 -11.08 -6.75 -6.96
C ILE A 195 -10.11 -7.94 -7.02
N VAL A 196 -10.63 -9.14 -6.81
CA VAL A 196 -9.89 -10.38 -7.04
C VAL A 196 -10.39 -11.05 -8.31
N HIS A 197 -9.45 -11.35 -9.20
CA HIS A 197 -9.71 -12.01 -10.48
C HIS A 197 -9.53 -13.52 -10.39
N ASN A 198 -10.10 -14.22 -11.38
CA ASN A 198 -10.04 -15.67 -11.54
C ASN A 198 -10.64 -16.41 -10.35
N ILE A 199 -11.82 -15.99 -9.92
CA ILE A 199 -12.60 -16.64 -8.86
C ILE A 199 -13.89 -17.22 -9.45
N PRO A 200 -14.37 -18.39 -8.97
CA PRO A 200 -15.70 -18.89 -9.29
C PRO A 200 -16.81 -17.90 -8.94
N ILE A 201 -17.58 -17.49 -9.95
CA ILE A 201 -18.80 -16.69 -9.74
C ILE A 201 -19.96 -17.64 -9.51
N THR A 202 -20.77 -17.33 -8.50
CA THR A 202 -21.94 -18.13 -8.13
C THR A 202 -23.22 -17.33 -8.17
N ILE A 203 -24.33 -17.99 -8.51
CA ILE A 203 -25.68 -17.48 -8.28
C ILE A 203 -26.33 -18.23 -7.13
N THR A 204 -27.00 -17.51 -6.23
CA THR A 204 -27.72 -18.13 -5.11
C THR A 204 -29.17 -18.38 -5.51
N LEU A 205 -29.64 -19.62 -5.37
CA LEU A 205 -31.03 -20.00 -5.63
C LEU A 205 -31.99 -19.70 -4.47
N ARG A 206 -31.44 -19.24 -3.35
CA ARG A 206 -32.18 -18.78 -2.16
C ARG A 206 -32.05 -17.27 -2.01
N PRO A 207 -33.08 -16.59 -1.49
CA PRO A 207 -32.94 -15.22 -1.01
C PRO A 207 -31.82 -15.18 0.04
N ARG A 208 -30.95 -14.17 -0.01
CA ARG A 208 -29.98 -13.94 1.06
C ARG A 208 -30.75 -13.55 2.32
N LEU A 209 -30.63 -14.35 3.37
CA LEU A 209 -31.15 -14.01 4.69
C LEU A 209 -30.50 -12.68 5.12
N GLY A 210 -31.28 -11.59 5.14
CA GLY A 210 -30.86 -10.28 5.63
C GLY A 210 -30.76 -9.13 4.61
N GLU A 211 -31.06 -9.36 3.33
CA GLU A 211 -31.07 -8.26 2.32
C GLU A 211 -32.49 -7.67 2.11
N ASP A 212 -33.52 -8.28 2.73
CA ASP A 212 -34.94 -7.88 2.67
C ASP A 212 -35.45 -7.14 3.93
N ASP A 213 -34.59 -6.48 4.72
CA ASP A 213 -35.05 -5.56 5.77
C ASP A 213 -34.91 -4.09 5.32
N PRO A 214 -35.91 -3.54 4.61
CA PRO A 214 -35.97 -2.11 4.38
C PRO A 214 -36.30 -1.41 5.70
N SER A 215 -35.27 -0.87 6.35
CA SER A 215 -35.44 0.19 7.36
C SER A 215 -35.50 1.56 6.71
#